data_AF-A0A6J0TBQ6-F1
#
_entry.id   AF-A0A6J0TBQ6-F1
#
_cell.length_a   1.000
_cell.length_b   1.000
_cell.length_c   1.000
_cell.angle_alpha   90.00
_cell.angle_beta   90.00
_cell.angle_gamma   90.00
#
_symmetry.space_group_name_H-M   'P 1'
#
loop_
_entity.id
_entity.type
_entity.pdbx_description
1 polymer ?
#
loop_
_entity_poly.entity_id
_entity_poly.type
_entity_poly.pdbx_seq_one_letter_code
_entity_poly.pdbx_strand_id
1 'polypeptide(L)'
;MAGAQVHMCQTVCPSHANHRGELSPGQLLKWIDTTACLAAEKHAGLPCVTASVDDIQFEETARVGQIISINAKVNRAFTTSMEVGVKVTSQDPLTQLQKLISVAFSTYVAKPSGNNKVDLKPVELLTIQDFIEHTLAAERRKVRLDHKDVLKNLMEACGTDDDHVCHQEEDPVSTDLTRVQSIELVLPPHANHQGNTFGGQIMAWMETVAAISPSRLCGLHPTLKSVDMFKFRGPSTVGDRLVFNAIVNNTFEKSIEVGVRVEAYNCEEWGRGQARHINSAFLIFNIINNHGELYTVPRVRATTKDGLRRYDGAIMRKKIRLARKHIFSRKEGNYTADFWDQSNQANIIKSNVTALTILTEKPGWEITNTLNRIKMYILKETDVISIKAEMQVWIPSKIAFLLLSDFTLHVHWAKQYLTCRVLERVSEEDKIYHITSPSVNGNKPDDFLILVSQRKPCKIGEPYRIAVTPVALTAVPPSNQNDYGSKIHCTGFMVYGNSSSSLVSYFIQSVPPFTTNLAHLLKSTEETASECIKFLESRSKKMELQL
;
A
#
# COMPACT_ATOMS: atom_id res chain seq x y z
N MET A 1 -19.77 -14.18 -17.02
CA MET A 1 -18.65 -15.16 -17.07
C MET A 1 -17.67 -14.69 -16.01
N ALA A 2 -17.38 -15.50 -14.99
CA ALA A 2 -16.47 -15.11 -13.90
C ALA A 2 -15.21 -14.41 -14.45
N GLY A 3 -14.85 -13.26 -13.86
CA GLY A 3 -13.84 -12.33 -14.39
C GLY A 3 -12.58 -13.02 -14.90
N ALA A 4 -11.96 -12.47 -15.95
CA ALA A 4 -10.90 -13.09 -16.74
C ALA A 4 -9.71 -13.58 -15.88
N GLN A 5 -9.84 -14.80 -15.37
CA GLN A 5 -8.85 -15.51 -14.58
C GLN A 5 -8.11 -16.49 -15.48
N VAL A 6 -6.80 -16.59 -15.26
CA VAL A 6 -5.89 -17.52 -15.93
C VAL A 6 -5.05 -18.19 -14.86
N HIS A 7 -4.89 -19.50 -14.98
CA HIS A 7 -4.04 -20.31 -14.11
C HIS A 7 -2.94 -20.95 -14.95
N MET A 8 -1.70 -20.84 -14.48
CA MET A 8 -0.54 -21.53 -15.05
C MET A 8 0.11 -22.38 -13.96
N CYS A 9 0.44 -23.62 -14.31
CA CYS A 9 1.17 -24.54 -13.45
C CYS A 9 2.44 -24.99 -14.17
N GLN A 10 3.59 -24.94 -13.49
CA GLN A 10 4.90 -25.27 -14.06
C GLN A 10 5.73 -26.06 -13.05
N THR A 11 6.27 -27.21 -13.47
CA THR A 11 7.28 -27.93 -12.69
C THR A 11 8.64 -27.23 -12.85
N VAL A 12 9.35 -27.04 -11.75
CA VAL A 12 10.70 -26.47 -11.78
C VAL A 12 11.69 -27.54 -12.27
N CYS A 13 12.04 -27.47 -13.55
CA CYS A 13 13.07 -28.30 -14.16
C CYS A 13 14.49 -27.71 -13.93
N PRO A 14 15.56 -28.52 -14.07
CA PRO A 14 16.94 -28.02 -14.00
C PRO A 14 17.23 -26.83 -14.92
N SER A 15 16.63 -26.79 -16.11
CA SER A 15 16.74 -25.67 -17.06
C SER A 15 16.16 -24.35 -16.55
N HIS A 16 15.34 -24.38 -15.50
CA HIS A 16 14.71 -23.20 -14.89
C HIS A 16 15.49 -22.71 -13.66
N ALA A 17 16.50 -23.45 -13.22
CA ALA A 17 17.18 -23.23 -11.95
C ALA A 17 18.58 -22.65 -12.14
N ASN A 18 19.07 -22.01 -11.07
CA ASN A 18 20.45 -21.60 -10.92
C ASN A 18 21.33 -22.79 -10.48
N HIS A 19 22.63 -22.54 -10.32
CA HIS A 19 23.62 -23.56 -9.94
C HIS A 19 23.37 -24.20 -8.55
N ARG A 20 22.52 -23.62 -7.70
CA ARG A 20 22.10 -24.17 -6.40
C ARG A 20 20.81 -25.00 -6.48
N GLY A 21 20.28 -25.22 -7.69
CA GLY A 21 19.00 -25.91 -7.90
C GLY A 21 17.79 -25.08 -7.45
N GLU A 22 17.94 -23.76 -7.33
CA GLU A 22 16.88 -22.83 -6.99
C GLU A 22 16.33 -22.18 -8.25
N LEU A 23 15.00 -22.01 -8.35
CA LEU A 23 14.33 -21.37 -9.47
C LEU A 23 14.92 -19.97 -9.72
N SER A 24 15.31 -19.70 -10.97
CA SER A 24 15.75 -18.36 -11.38
C SER A 24 14.61 -17.35 -11.16
N PRO A 25 14.83 -16.27 -10.40
CA PRO A 25 13.83 -15.22 -10.22
C PRO A 25 13.44 -14.56 -11.55
N GLY A 26 14.38 -14.41 -12.49
CA GLY A 26 14.09 -13.96 -13.85
C GLY A 26 13.11 -14.87 -14.58
N GLN A 27 13.28 -16.19 -14.49
CA GLN A 27 12.33 -17.15 -15.07
C GLN A 27 10.94 -17.05 -14.44
N LEU A 28 10.88 -16.85 -13.12
CA LEU A 28 9.61 -16.65 -12.42
C LEU A 28 8.91 -15.36 -12.87
N LEU A 29 9.64 -14.24 -13.00
CA LEU A 29 9.11 -12.97 -13.51
C LEU A 29 8.55 -13.11 -14.93
N LYS A 30 9.20 -13.91 -15.79
CA LYS A 30 8.69 -14.24 -17.12
C LYS A 30 7.37 -14.98 -17.08
N TRP A 31 7.23 -15.98 -16.20
CA TRP A 31 5.97 -16.73 -16.05
C TRP A 31 4.85 -15.88 -15.44
N ILE A 32 5.16 -15.03 -14.46
CA ILE A 32 4.22 -14.08 -13.86
C ILE A 32 3.63 -13.18 -14.95
N ASP A 33 4.49 -12.53 -15.75
CA ASP A 33 4.05 -11.63 -16.82
C ASP A 33 3.29 -12.35 -17.92
N THR A 34 3.73 -13.56 -18.31
CA THR A 34 3.02 -14.35 -19.33
C THR A 34 1.60 -14.68 -18.88
N THR A 35 1.44 -15.12 -17.63
CA THR A 35 0.12 -15.49 -17.07
C THR A 35 -0.78 -14.26 -16.93
N ALA A 36 -0.22 -13.13 -16.50
CA ALA A 36 -0.96 -11.89 -16.32
C ALA A 36 -1.34 -11.24 -17.66
N CYS A 37 -0.46 -11.29 -18.66
CA CYS A 37 -0.75 -10.85 -20.02
C CYS A 37 -1.92 -11.66 -20.62
N LEU A 38 -1.91 -12.99 -20.48
CA LEU A 38 -3.01 -13.85 -20.95
C LEU A 38 -4.34 -13.50 -20.25
N ALA A 39 -4.33 -13.18 -18.96
CA ALA A 39 -5.53 -12.71 -18.26
C ALA A 39 -6.04 -11.37 -18.82
N ALA A 40 -5.13 -10.44 -19.11
CA ALA A 40 -5.46 -9.16 -19.73
C ALA A 40 -6.03 -9.33 -21.15
N GLU A 41 -5.40 -10.16 -21.98
CA GLU A 41 -5.85 -10.44 -23.35
C GLU A 41 -7.22 -11.13 -23.36
N LYS A 42 -7.45 -12.07 -22.42
CA LYS A 42 -8.74 -12.73 -22.24
C LYS A 42 -9.86 -11.75 -21.88
N HIS A 43 -9.57 -10.71 -21.10
CA HIS A 43 -10.53 -9.64 -20.77
C HIS A 43 -10.74 -8.66 -21.93
N ALA A 44 -9.66 -8.24 -22.57
CA ALA A 44 -9.70 -7.24 -23.65
C ALA A 44 -10.25 -7.79 -24.97
N GLY A 45 -10.07 -9.09 -25.23
CA GLY A 45 -10.27 -9.68 -26.56
C GLY A 45 -9.28 -9.13 -27.60
N LEU A 46 -8.18 -8.53 -27.16
CA LEU A 46 -7.18 -7.85 -27.97
C LEU A 46 -5.78 -8.09 -27.39
N PRO A 47 -4.72 -7.99 -28.20
CA PRO A 47 -3.35 -8.12 -27.71
C PRO A 47 -3.02 -7.06 -26.67
N CYS A 48 -2.30 -7.47 -25.63
CA CYS A 48 -1.93 -6.60 -24.52
C CYS A 48 -0.41 -6.50 -24.37
N VAL A 49 0.06 -5.37 -23.86
CA VAL A 49 1.47 -5.16 -23.53
C VAL A 49 1.62 -4.66 -22.09
N THR A 50 2.71 -5.07 -21.43
CA THR A 50 3.04 -4.68 -20.07
C THR A 50 3.41 -3.20 -20.02
N ALA A 51 2.67 -2.40 -19.26
CA ALA A 51 2.92 -0.97 -19.12
C ALA A 51 3.73 -0.66 -17.85
N SER A 52 3.41 -1.31 -16.74
CA SER A 52 4.14 -1.17 -15.48
C SER A 52 3.97 -2.39 -14.60
N VAL A 53 4.90 -2.56 -13.68
CA VAL A 53 4.92 -3.61 -12.67
C VAL A 53 5.09 -2.93 -11.31
N ASP A 54 4.29 -3.32 -10.33
CA ASP A 54 4.36 -2.79 -8.96
C ASP A 54 5.54 -3.39 -8.19
N ASP A 55 5.69 -3.01 -6.92
CA ASP A 55 6.69 -3.61 -6.05
C ASP A 55 6.41 -5.12 -5.93
N ILE A 56 7.37 -5.97 -6.32
CA ILE A 56 7.29 -7.43 -6.19
C ILE A 56 8.23 -7.88 -5.07
N GLN A 57 7.70 -8.63 -4.10
CA GLN A 57 8.49 -9.25 -3.04
C GLN A 57 8.47 -10.77 -3.18
N PHE A 58 9.62 -11.40 -2.98
CA PHE A 58 9.77 -12.85 -2.96
C PHE A 58 9.95 -13.30 -1.51
N GLU A 59 8.97 -14.04 -0.98
CA GLU A 59 9.00 -14.53 0.39
C GLU A 59 9.80 -15.82 0.52
N GLU A 60 9.71 -16.68 -0.49
CA GLU A 60 10.37 -17.99 -0.52
C GLU A 60 10.98 -18.23 -1.90
N THR A 61 12.02 -19.07 -1.95
CA THR A 61 12.65 -19.51 -3.19
C THR A 61 12.25 -20.96 -3.49
N ALA A 62 11.66 -21.20 -4.66
CA ALA A 62 11.33 -22.56 -5.10
C ALA A 62 12.57 -23.31 -5.58
N ARG A 63 12.57 -24.64 -5.49
CA ARG A 63 13.67 -25.52 -5.92
C ARG A 63 13.24 -26.47 -7.03
N VAL A 64 14.22 -27.03 -7.75
CA VAL A 64 14.00 -28.09 -8.74
C VAL A 64 13.15 -29.22 -8.16
N GLY A 65 12.17 -29.68 -8.93
CA GLY A 65 11.20 -30.71 -8.53
C GLY A 65 9.93 -30.18 -7.86
N GLN A 66 9.91 -28.92 -7.39
CA GLN A 66 8.69 -28.29 -6.88
C GLN A 66 7.80 -27.80 -8.03
N ILE A 67 6.52 -27.59 -7.72
CA ILE A 67 5.49 -27.15 -8.66
C ILE A 67 5.11 -25.70 -8.35
N ILE A 68 5.26 -24.82 -9.34
CA ILE A 68 4.82 -23.43 -9.26
C ILE A 68 3.40 -23.32 -9.79
N SER A 69 2.51 -22.73 -9.00
CA SER A 69 1.14 -22.36 -9.39
C SER A 69 1.01 -20.84 -9.42
N ILE A 70 0.62 -20.30 -10.57
CA ILE A 70 0.43 -18.86 -10.80
C ILE A 70 -1.03 -18.61 -11.15
N ASN A 71 -1.70 -17.84 -10.31
CA ASN A 71 -3.07 -17.39 -10.52
C ASN A 71 -3.08 -15.91 -10.88
N ALA A 72 -3.52 -15.56 -12.09
CA ALA A 72 -3.69 -14.18 -12.53
C ALA A 72 -5.16 -13.84 -12.75
N LYS A 73 -5.57 -12.63 -12.36
CA LYS A 73 -6.94 -12.13 -12.48
C LYS A 73 -6.96 -10.64 -12.74
N VAL A 74 -7.81 -10.19 -13.66
CA VAL A 74 -8.04 -8.76 -13.88
C VAL A 74 -8.86 -8.20 -12.71
N ASN A 75 -8.25 -7.32 -11.91
CA ASN A 75 -8.91 -6.70 -10.75
C ASN A 75 -9.80 -5.52 -11.18
N ARG A 76 -9.32 -4.74 -12.16
CA ARG A 76 -10.04 -3.57 -12.67
C ARG A 76 -9.60 -3.22 -14.07
N ALA A 77 -10.58 -3.04 -14.96
CA ALA A 77 -10.40 -2.38 -16.24
C ALA A 77 -10.69 -0.88 -16.11
N PHE A 78 -9.87 -0.07 -16.76
CA PHE A 78 -10.07 1.36 -16.92
C PHE A 78 -10.45 1.63 -18.38
N THR A 79 -9.98 2.74 -18.97
CA THR A 79 -10.26 3.05 -20.38
C THR A 79 -9.46 2.14 -21.33
N THR A 80 -8.15 2.33 -21.42
CA THR A 80 -7.25 1.53 -22.29
C THR A 80 -6.36 0.57 -21.53
N SER A 81 -6.33 0.68 -20.19
CA SER A 81 -5.46 -0.07 -19.30
C SER A 81 -6.26 -0.90 -18.31
N MET A 82 -5.66 -1.96 -17.80
CA MET A 82 -6.23 -2.76 -16.73
C MET A 82 -5.16 -3.18 -15.73
N GLU A 83 -5.56 -3.31 -14.46
CA GLU A 83 -4.73 -3.90 -13.42
C GLU A 83 -5.00 -5.40 -13.33
N VAL A 84 -3.92 -6.18 -13.30
CA VAL A 84 -3.94 -7.63 -13.11
C VAL A 84 -3.21 -7.98 -11.82
N GLY A 85 -3.91 -8.64 -10.90
CA GLY A 85 -3.34 -9.24 -9.71
C GLY A 85 -2.83 -10.64 -9.99
N VAL A 86 -1.68 -11.00 -9.40
CA VAL A 86 -1.04 -12.31 -9.56
C VAL A 86 -0.66 -12.86 -8.19
N LYS A 87 -1.03 -14.12 -7.94
CA LYS A 87 -0.62 -14.87 -6.75
C LYS A 87 0.19 -16.09 -7.17
N VAL A 88 1.38 -16.24 -6.61
CA VAL A 88 2.32 -17.32 -6.90
C VAL A 88 2.51 -18.19 -5.66
N THR A 89 2.30 -19.49 -5.80
CA THR A 89 2.57 -20.47 -4.73
C THR A 89 3.48 -21.59 -5.23
N SER A 90 4.39 -22.08 -4.38
CA SER A 90 5.14 -23.32 -4.58
C SER A 90 4.42 -24.46 -3.87
N GLN A 91 4.43 -25.66 -4.46
CA GLN A 91 4.03 -26.90 -3.80
C GLN A 91 5.12 -27.94 -3.96
N ASP A 92 5.50 -28.57 -2.86
CA ASP A 92 6.37 -29.75 -2.89
C ASP A 92 5.50 -31.00 -3.12
N PRO A 93 5.69 -31.75 -4.23
CA PRO A 93 4.87 -32.91 -4.54
C PRO A 93 5.07 -34.09 -3.57
N LEU A 94 6.20 -34.15 -2.85
CA LEU A 94 6.48 -35.24 -1.90
C LEU A 94 5.82 -34.97 -0.55
N THR A 95 5.95 -33.74 -0.04
CA THR A 95 5.42 -33.37 1.28
C THR A 95 4.01 -32.77 1.22
N GLN A 96 3.54 -32.41 0.02
CA GLN A 96 2.29 -31.68 -0.22
C GLN A 96 2.23 -30.30 0.45
N LEU A 97 3.38 -29.81 0.96
CA LEU A 97 3.45 -28.50 1.60
C LEU A 97 3.38 -27.40 0.52
N GLN A 98 2.40 -26.49 0.69
CA GLN A 98 2.26 -25.32 -0.17
C GLN A 98 2.77 -24.07 0.55
N LYS A 99 3.56 -23.25 -0.17
CA LYS A 99 4.11 -21.99 0.33
C LYS A 99 3.75 -20.84 -0.61
N LEU A 100 3.47 -19.67 -0.05
CA LEU A 100 3.34 -18.43 -0.83
C LEU A 100 4.73 -17.96 -1.25
N ILE A 101 4.94 -17.74 -2.55
CA ILE A 101 6.19 -17.16 -3.06
C ILE A 101 6.03 -15.64 -3.18
N SER A 102 4.96 -15.18 -3.82
CA SER A 102 4.78 -13.77 -4.14
C SER A 102 3.33 -13.43 -4.43
N VAL A 103 2.94 -12.20 -4.10
CA VAL A 103 1.75 -11.52 -4.62
C VAL A 103 2.25 -10.28 -5.36
N ALA A 104 1.80 -10.11 -6.60
CA ALA A 104 2.26 -9.05 -7.49
C ALA A 104 1.08 -8.40 -8.22
N PHE A 105 1.24 -7.13 -8.56
CA PHE A 105 0.29 -6.38 -9.38
C PHE A 105 1.00 -5.81 -10.60
N SER A 106 0.33 -5.86 -11.74
CA SER A 106 0.87 -5.38 -13.01
C SER A 106 -0.21 -4.67 -13.80
N THR A 107 0.20 -3.68 -14.60
CA THR A 107 -0.72 -2.92 -15.46
C THR A 107 -0.44 -3.27 -16.91
N TYR A 108 -1.50 -3.67 -17.62
CA TYR A 108 -1.47 -3.94 -19.05
C TYR A 108 -2.27 -2.90 -19.83
N VAL A 109 -1.86 -2.66 -21.07
CA VAL A 109 -2.55 -1.77 -22.00
C VAL A 109 -2.93 -2.56 -23.24
N ALA A 110 -4.20 -2.46 -23.64
CA ALA A 110 -4.68 -3.08 -24.87
C ALA A 110 -4.13 -2.34 -26.10
N LYS A 111 -3.66 -3.11 -27.08
CA LYS A 111 -3.09 -2.65 -28.34
C LYS A 111 -3.91 -3.19 -29.50
N PRO A 112 -4.95 -2.46 -29.95
CA PRO A 112 -5.71 -2.85 -31.13
C PRO A 112 -4.82 -2.74 -32.38
N SER A 113 -5.14 -3.51 -33.41
CA SER A 113 -4.52 -3.31 -34.72
C SER A 113 -4.94 -1.93 -35.28
N GLY A 114 -3.96 -1.05 -35.51
CA GLY A 114 -4.17 0.32 -36.00
C GLY A 114 -4.21 1.39 -34.90
N ASN A 115 -4.77 2.56 -35.22
CA ASN A 115 -4.74 3.76 -34.35
C ASN A 115 -6.02 3.98 -33.53
N ASN A 116 -6.91 2.99 -33.48
CA ASN A 116 -8.20 3.11 -32.82
C ASN A 116 -8.03 3.11 -31.29
N LYS A 117 -8.82 3.94 -30.59
CA LYS A 117 -8.91 3.87 -29.13
C LYS A 117 -9.76 2.67 -28.74
N VAL A 118 -9.30 1.90 -27.74
CA VAL A 118 -10.09 0.82 -27.12
C VAL A 118 -10.72 1.37 -25.86
N ASP A 119 -12.01 1.08 -25.71
CA ASP A 119 -12.69 1.22 -24.42
C ASP A 119 -12.95 -0.18 -23.86
N LEU A 120 -12.31 -0.49 -22.74
CA LEU A 120 -12.38 -1.81 -22.15
C LEU A 120 -13.68 -1.98 -21.38
N LYS A 121 -14.28 -3.17 -21.50
CA LYS A 121 -15.46 -3.50 -20.71
C LYS A 121 -15.13 -3.48 -19.21
N PRO A 122 -16.02 -2.94 -18.36
CA PRO A 122 -15.86 -3.07 -16.90
C PRO A 122 -15.76 -4.53 -16.47
N VAL A 123 -15.03 -4.79 -15.40
CA VAL A 123 -14.92 -6.14 -14.81
C VAL A 123 -16.22 -6.47 -14.09
N GLU A 124 -16.79 -7.65 -14.32
CA GLU A 124 -17.92 -8.17 -13.55
C GLU A 124 -17.45 -8.46 -12.10
N LEU A 125 -18.08 -7.82 -11.11
CA LEU A 125 -17.78 -8.01 -9.69
C LEU A 125 -18.85 -8.92 -9.08
N LEU A 126 -18.47 -10.14 -8.69
CA LEU A 126 -19.38 -11.16 -8.19
C LEU A 126 -19.22 -11.41 -6.69
N THR A 127 -17.98 -11.36 -6.22
CA THR A 127 -17.62 -11.63 -4.82
C THR A 127 -17.20 -10.36 -4.09
N ILE A 128 -17.30 -10.36 -2.76
CA ILE A 128 -16.80 -9.27 -1.91
C ILE A 128 -15.33 -8.99 -2.20
N GLN A 129 -14.54 -10.04 -2.40
CA GLN A 129 -13.13 -9.92 -2.76
C GLN A 129 -12.94 -9.16 -4.09
N ASP A 130 -13.82 -9.36 -5.08
CA ASP A 130 -13.78 -8.61 -6.34
C ASP A 130 -13.99 -7.11 -6.11
N PHE A 131 -14.97 -6.74 -5.27
CA PHE A 131 -15.24 -5.34 -4.94
C PHE A 131 -14.06 -4.68 -4.21
N ILE A 132 -13.44 -5.41 -3.28
CA ILE A 132 -12.26 -4.96 -2.54
C ILE A 132 -11.09 -4.76 -3.52
N GLU A 133 -10.77 -5.77 -4.32
CA GLU A 133 -9.68 -5.73 -5.29
C GLU A 133 -9.86 -4.62 -6.32
N HIS A 134 -11.10 -4.41 -6.78
CA HIS A 134 -11.45 -3.33 -7.72
C HIS A 134 -11.27 -1.93 -7.11
N THR A 135 -11.61 -1.76 -5.84
CA THR A 135 -11.42 -0.48 -5.12
C THR A 135 -9.94 -0.22 -4.86
N LEU A 136 -9.24 -1.25 -4.37
CA LEU A 136 -7.80 -1.23 -4.17
C LEU A 136 -7.00 -0.92 -5.45
N ALA A 137 -7.48 -1.39 -6.60
CA ALA A 137 -6.85 -1.13 -7.88
C ALA A 137 -6.82 0.37 -8.24
N ALA A 138 -7.84 1.15 -7.83
CA ALA A 138 -7.81 2.60 -8.00
C ALA A 138 -6.76 3.27 -7.12
N GLU A 139 -6.63 2.82 -5.87
CA GLU A 139 -5.63 3.36 -4.93
C GLU A 139 -4.20 3.02 -5.38
N ARG A 140 -3.95 1.76 -5.78
CA ARG A 140 -2.68 1.36 -6.38
C ARG A 140 -2.36 2.18 -7.64
N ARG A 141 -3.38 2.47 -8.47
CA ARG A 141 -3.19 3.34 -9.64
C ARG A 141 -2.76 4.76 -9.26
N LYS A 142 -3.31 5.37 -8.21
CA LYS A 142 -2.84 6.68 -7.72
C LYS A 142 -1.36 6.61 -7.35
N VAL A 143 -0.96 5.60 -6.56
CA VAL A 143 0.44 5.37 -6.18
C VAL A 143 1.37 5.23 -7.40
N ARG A 144 0.93 4.54 -8.46
CA ARG A 144 1.70 4.40 -9.71
C ARG A 144 1.93 5.74 -10.42
N LEU A 145 0.89 6.58 -10.48
CA LEU A 145 0.94 7.87 -11.16
C LEU A 145 1.79 8.87 -10.37
N ASP A 146 1.62 8.91 -9.06
CA ASP A 146 2.31 9.84 -8.16
C ASP A 146 3.78 9.42 -7.90
N HIS A 147 4.15 8.17 -8.18
CA HIS A 147 5.49 7.63 -7.89
C HIS A 147 6.63 8.51 -8.38
N LYS A 148 6.51 9.05 -9.61
CA LYS A 148 7.57 9.87 -10.20
C LYS A 148 7.74 11.19 -9.45
N ASP A 149 6.62 11.83 -9.10
CA ASP A 149 6.62 13.12 -8.42
C ASP A 149 7.07 12.95 -6.96
N VAL A 150 6.65 11.88 -6.29
CA VAL A 150 7.13 11.52 -4.94
C VAL A 150 8.65 11.32 -4.93
N LEU A 151 9.19 10.56 -5.88
CA LEU A 151 10.64 10.34 -5.97
C LEU A 151 11.37 11.67 -6.21
N LYS A 152 10.87 12.50 -7.13
CA LYS A 152 11.45 13.79 -7.47
C LYS A 152 11.48 14.73 -6.26
N ASN A 153 10.35 14.88 -5.56
CA ASN A 153 10.24 15.75 -4.39
C ASN A 153 11.16 15.30 -3.24
N LEU A 154 11.31 13.99 -3.02
CA LEU A 154 12.24 13.46 -2.00
C LEU A 154 13.70 13.69 -2.37
N MET A 155 14.04 13.64 -3.65
CA MET A 155 15.39 13.97 -4.13
C MET A 155 15.68 15.46 -3.97
N GLU A 156 14.70 16.33 -4.24
CA GLU A 156 14.83 17.79 -4.06
C GLU A 156 14.90 18.19 -2.58
N ALA A 157 14.14 17.54 -1.69
CA ALA A 157 14.17 17.80 -0.25
C ALA A 157 15.48 17.42 0.44
N CYS A 158 16.27 16.51 -0.14
CA CYS A 158 17.61 16.17 0.33
C CYS A 158 18.72 17.04 -0.30
N GLY A 159 18.38 17.88 -1.27
CA GLY A 159 19.33 18.71 -2.00
C GLY A 159 19.64 20.04 -1.32
N THR A 160 20.06 20.05 -0.04
CA THR A 160 20.76 21.19 0.62
C THR A 160 21.44 20.75 1.94
N ASP A 161 22.14 19.62 1.96
CA ASP A 161 23.11 19.33 3.04
C ASP A 161 24.34 18.68 2.38
N ASP A 162 25.28 19.54 1.96
CA ASP A 162 26.59 19.13 1.41
C ASP A 162 27.53 18.52 2.49
N ASP A 163 27.04 18.31 3.72
CA ASP A 163 27.80 17.81 4.88
C ASP A 163 27.37 16.41 5.34
N HIS A 164 27.14 15.48 4.41
CA HIS A 164 27.17 14.06 4.78
C HIS A 164 28.61 13.57 4.91
N VAL A 165 29.15 13.83 6.11
CA VAL A 165 30.35 13.23 6.70
C VAL A 165 30.38 11.74 6.39
N CYS A 166 31.25 11.35 5.45
CA CYS A 166 31.73 9.98 5.37
C CYS A 166 32.42 9.68 6.71
N HIS A 167 31.75 8.96 7.59
CA HIS A 167 32.40 8.36 8.75
C HIS A 167 33.64 7.60 8.26
N GLN A 168 34.80 8.01 8.75
CA GLN A 168 36.09 7.40 8.49
C GLN A 168 36.12 6.01 9.13
N GLU A 169 35.78 4.96 8.38
CA GLU A 169 36.09 3.56 8.69
C GLU A 169 36.46 2.80 7.39
N GLU A 170 37.19 1.70 7.57
CA GLU A 170 38.13 1.06 6.62
C GLU A 170 37.58 0.67 5.22
N ASP A 171 38.37 0.98 4.19
CA ASP A 171 38.32 0.58 2.77
C ASP A 171 36.94 0.25 2.14
N PRO A 172 36.09 1.24 1.85
CA PRO A 172 34.86 1.02 1.11
C PRO A 172 35.13 0.72 -0.37
N VAL A 173 34.47 -0.31 -0.90
CA VAL A 173 34.66 -0.78 -2.28
C VAL A 173 33.98 0.17 -3.28
N SER A 174 34.68 0.53 -4.36
CA SER A 174 34.09 1.36 -5.42
C SER A 174 32.97 0.63 -6.15
N THR A 175 31.82 1.30 -6.32
CA THR A 175 30.69 0.77 -7.12
C THR A 175 31.06 0.50 -8.58
N ASP A 176 32.11 1.14 -9.13
CA ASP A 176 32.51 0.99 -10.53
C ASP A 176 32.96 -0.45 -10.88
N LEU A 177 33.52 -1.17 -9.91
CA LEU A 177 33.95 -2.56 -10.05
C LEU A 177 32.77 -3.53 -10.24
N THR A 178 31.57 -3.10 -9.86
CA THR A 178 30.34 -3.91 -9.93
C THR A 178 29.59 -3.74 -11.25
N ARG A 179 30.08 -2.91 -12.17
CA ARG A 179 29.39 -2.58 -13.43
C ARG A 179 29.30 -3.77 -14.37
N VAL A 180 28.09 -4.14 -14.79
CA VAL A 180 27.84 -5.22 -15.75
C VAL A 180 27.11 -4.64 -16.95
N GLN A 181 27.53 -5.06 -18.14
CA GLN A 181 26.81 -4.80 -19.38
C GLN A 181 26.54 -6.13 -20.09
N SER A 182 25.32 -6.30 -20.58
CA SER A 182 24.96 -7.40 -21.47
C SER A 182 24.13 -6.87 -22.63
N ILE A 183 24.08 -7.63 -23.72
CA ILE A 183 23.28 -7.32 -24.90
C ILE A 183 22.50 -8.56 -25.33
N GLU A 184 21.21 -8.39 -25.60
CA GLU A 184 20.33 -9.47 -26.06
C GLU A 184 19.65 -9.05 -27.37
N LEU A 185 19.59 -9.97 -28.32
CA LEU A 185 18.82 -9.78 -29.54
C LEU A 185 17.38 -10.24 -29.33
N VAL A 186 16.40 -9.40 -29.65
CA VAL A 186 15.00 -9.79 -29.62
C VAL A 186 14.70 -10.67 -30.82
N LEU A 187 14.35 -11.92 -30.54
CA LEU A 187 14.00 -12.94 -31.52
C LEU A 187 12.49 -13.19 -31.49
N PRO A 188 11.91 -13.86 -32.50
CA PRO A 188 10.49 -14.20 -32.51
C PRO A 188 9.92 -14.82 -31.23
N PRO A 189 10.58 -15.77 -30.52
CA PRO A 189 10.04 -16.32 -29.26
C PRO A 189 10.03 -15.32 -28.09
N HIS A 190 10.68 -14.17 -28.23
CA HIS A 190 10.76 -13.12 -27.20
C HIS A 190 9.61 -12.11 -27.32
N ALA A 191 8.78 -12.23 -28.35
CA ALA A 191 7.72 -11.28 -28.67
C ALA A 191 6.37 -11.98 -28.89
N ASN A 192 5.30 -11.20 -28.74
CA ASN A 192 3.95 -11.66 -29.08
C ASN A 192 3.77 -11.74 -30.61
N HIS A 193 2.61 -12.24 -31.05
CA HIS A 193 2.29 -12.40 -32.47
C HIS A 193 2.23 -11.08 -33.26
N GLN A 194 2.21 -9.93 -32.60
CA GLN A 194 2.33 -8.60 -33.21
C GLN A 194 3.79 -8.11 -33.31
N GLY A 195 4.75 -8.92 -32.87
CA GLY A 195 6.16 -8.58 -32.86
C GLY A 195 6.59 -7.67 -31.70
N ASN A 196 5.74 -7.42 -30.70
CA ASN A 196 6.11 -6.65 -29.50
C ASN A 196 6.77 -7.57 -28.46
N THR A 197 7.94 -7.18 -27.95
CA THR A 197 8.69 -7.93 -26.93
C THR A 197 7.87 -8.08 -25.65
N PHE A 198 7.83 -9.28 -25.07
CA PHE A 198 7.17 -9.52 -23.79
C PHE A 198 7.91 -8.82 -22.65
N GLY A 199 7.17 -8.11 -21.79
CA GLY A 199 7.74 -7.45 -20.62
C GLY A 199 8.45 -8.42 -19.68
N GLY A 200 7.89 -9.63 -19.54
CA GLY A 200 8.46 -10.74 -18.78
C GLY A 200 9.81 -11.21 -19.28
N GLN A 201 10.03 -11.19 -20.59
CA GLN A 201 11.32 -11.55 -21.17
C GLN A 201 12.38 -10.49 -20.86
N ILE A 202 12.01 -9.20 -20.92
CA ILE A 202 12.90 -8.10 -20.54
C ILE A 202 13.25 -8.20 -19.04
N MET A 203 12.26 -8.48 -18.18
CA MET A 203 12.49 -8.67 -16.74
C MET A 203 13.42 -9.85 -16.43
N ALA A 204 13.31 -10.96 -17.17
CA ALA A 204 14.19 -12.11 -17.00
C ALA A 204 15.66 -11.78 -17.30
N TRP A 205 15.91 -11.09 -18.42
CA TRP A 205 17.26 -10.64 -18.77
C TRP A 205 17.77 -9.58 -17.80
N MET A 206 16.94 -8.64 -17.36
CA MET A 206 17.31 -7.65 -16.35
C MET A 206 17.78 -8.31 -15.06
N GLU A 207 17.06 -9.31 -14.57
CA GLU A 207 17.40 -10.02 -13.33
C GLU A 207 18.73 -10.76 -13.48
N THR A 208 18.92 -11.46 -14.60
CA THR A 208 20.16 -12.18 -14.90
C THR A 208 21.38 -11.25 -14.87
N VAL A 209 21.27 -10.08 -15.52
CA VAL A 209 22.35 -9.09 -15.55
C VAL A 209 22.55 -8.42 -14.19
N ALA A 210 21.45 -8.14 -13.48
CA ALA A 210 21.50 -7.55 -12.15
C ALA A 210 22.20 -8.46 -11.15
N ALA A 211 21.94 -9.77 -11.17
CA ALA A 211 22.52 -10.74 -10.23
C ALA A 211 24.05 -10.87 -10.37
N ILE A 212 24.62 -10.60 -11.55
CA ILE A 212 26.08 -10.60 -11.74
C ILE A 212 26.73 -9.43 -10.99
N SER A 213 26.06 -8.28 -10.88
CA SER A 213 26.63 -7.07 -10.27
C SER A 213 26.99 -7.21 -8.78
N PRO A 214 26.10 -7.65 -7.87
CA PRO A 214 26.44 -7.91 -6.47
C PRO A 214 27.34 -9.15 -6.31
N SER A 215 27.29 -10.11 -7.24
CA SER A 215 28.24 -11.23 -7.24
C SER A 215 29.68 -10.74 -7.39
N ARG A 216 29.93 -9.70 -8.19
CA ARG A 216 31.26 -9.06 -8.31
C ARG A 216 31.70 -8.32 -7.05
N LEU A 217 30.76 -7.87 -6.23
CA LEU A 217 31.07 -7.18 -4.98
C LEU A 217 31.45 -8.16 -3.86
N CYS A 218 30.75 -9.29 -3.75
CA CYS A 218 30.87 -10.17 -2.58
C CYS A 218 31.44 -11.56 -2.88
N GLY A 219 31.63 -11.94 -4.15
CA GLY A 219 32.11 -13.27 -4.54
C GLY A 219 31.15 -14.42 -4.18
N LEU A 220 29.91 -14.10 -3.84
CA LEU A 220 28.87 -15.04 -3.39
C LEU A 220 27.62 -14.92 -4.28
N HIS A 221 26.78 -15.96 -4.25
CA HIS A 221 25.54 -15.97 -5.03
C HIS A 221 24.44 -15.12 -4.37
N PRO A 222 23.94 -14.08 -5.04
CA PRO A 222 22.89 -13.22 -4.52
C PRO A 222 21.51 -13.83 -4.78
N THR A 223 20.60 -13.66 -3.84
CA THR A 223 19.20 -14.06 -3.95
C THR A 223 18.33 -12.82 -4.08
N LEU A 224 17.49 -12.75 -5.11
CA LEU A 224 16.58 -11.64 -5.32
C LEU A 224 15.51 -11.63 -4.22
N LYS A 225 15.40 -10.54 -3.47
CA LYS A 225 14.38 -10.36 -2.43
C LYS A 225 13.19 -9.54 -2.92
N SER A 226 13.44 -8.48 -3.71
CA SER A 226 12.37 -7.67 -4.28
C SER A 226 12.78 -6.90 -5.52
N VAL A 227 11.79 -6.51 -6.32
CA VAL A 227 11.92 -5.57 -7.44
C VAL A 227 11.03 -4.36 -7.17
N ASP A 228 11.60 -3.16 -7.24
CA ASP A 228 10.84 -1.92 -7.06
C ASP A 228 9.92 -1.65 -8.25
N MET A 229 8.80 -0.99 -7.98
CA MET A 229 7.84 -0.56 -9.00
C MET A 229 8.51 0.25 -10.11
N PHE A 230 8.25 -0.15 -11.36
CA PHE A 230 8.78 0.53 -12.53
C PHE A 230 7.82 0.52 -13.71
N LYS A 231 8.12 1.36 -14.71
CA LYS A 231 7.31 1.55 -15.91
C LYS A 231 8.12 1.27 -17.18
N PHE A 232 7.51 0.58 -18.14
CA PHE A 232 7.97 0.52 -19.52
C PHE A 232 7.63 1.83 -20.24
N ARG A 233 8.66 2.55 -20.68
CA ARG A 233 8.57 3.89 -21.27
C ARG A 233 8.28 3.85 -22.77
N GLY A 234 8.72 2.80 -23.44
CA GLY A 234 8.56 2.63 -24.88
C GLY A 234 8.46 1.16 -25.28
N PRO A 235 7.98 0.88 -26.50
CA PRO A 235 7.89 -0.47 -27.03
C PRO A 235 9.27 -0.97 -27.46
N SER A 236 9.42 -2.29 -27.45
CA SER A 236 10.50 -3.01 -28.12
C SER A 236 9.88 -4.05 -29.06
N THR A 237 10.53 -4.30 -30.19
CA THR A 237 10.06 -5.24 -31.21
C THR A 237 11.11 -6.26 -31.60
N VAL A 238 10.69 -7.33 -32.28
CA VAL A 238 11.61 -8.31 -32.88
C VAL A 238 12.65 -7.61 -33.76
N GLY A 239 13.93 -7.98 -33.59
CA GLY A 239 15.07 -7.37 -34.24
C GLY A 239 15.75 -6.25 -33.43
N ASP A 240 15.13 -5.76 -32.35
CA ASP A 240 15.79 -4.84 -31.43
C ASP A 240 16.97 -5.52 -30.71
N ARG A 241 18.02 -4.75 -30.47
CA ARG A 241 19.13 -5.08 -29.57
C ARG A 241 18.88 -4.39 -28.25
N LEU A 242 18.67 -5.17 -27.19
CA LEU A 242 18.47 -4.66 -25.85
C LEU A 242 19.81 -4.66 -25.10
N VAL A 243 20.27 -3.47 -24.73
CA VAL A 243 21.48 -3.28 -23.92
C VAL A 243 21.06 -3.08 -22.46
N PHE A 244 21.57 -3.95 -21.59
CA PHE A 244 21.32 -3.93 -20.16
C PHE A 244 22.58 -3.43 -19.45
N ASN A 245 22.46 -2.33 -18.72
CA ASN A 245 23.55 -1.79 -17.90
C ASN A 245 23.13 -1.89 -16.42
N ALA A 246 23.84 -2.72 -15.66
CA ALA A 246 23.61 -2.91 -14.23
C ALA A 246 24.80 -2.46 -13.39
N ILE A 247 24.52 -1.93 -12.19
CA ILE A 247 25.54 -1.50 -11.24
C ILE A 247 24.95 -1.46 -9.83
N VAL A 248 25.76 -1.76 -8.80
CA VAL A 248 25.35 -1.56 -7.40
C VAL A 248 25.19 -0.06 -7.16
N ASN A 249 24.03 0.34 -6.66
CA ASN A 249 23.75 1.72 -6.29
C ASN A 249 24.17 2.00 -4.84
N ASN A 250 23.79 1.11 -3.92
CA ASN A 250 24.09 1.22 -2.51
C ASN A 250 23.98 -0.14 -1.82
N THR A 251 24.65 -0.29 -0.68
CA THR A 251 24.54 -1.44 0.21
C THR A 251 23.94 -1.02 1.54
N PHE A 252 23.09 -1.87 2.08
CA PHE A 252 22.58 -1.81 3.45
C PHE A 252 23.07 -3.07 4.16
N GLU A 253 23.07 -3.04 5.50
CA GLU A 253 23.65 -4.08 6.37
C GLU A 253 23.47 -5.52 5.85
N LYS A 254 22.26 -5.88 5.39
CA LYS A 254 21.91 -7.23 4.90
C LYS A 254 21.37 -7.28 3.47
N SER A 255 21.41 -6.18 2.72
CA SER A 255 20.77 -6.11 1.39
C SER A 255 21.49 -5.15 0.44
N ILE A 256 21.47 -5.45 -0.85
CA ILE A 256 22.14 -4.68 -1.89
C ILE A 256 21.10 -4.19 -2.88
N GLU A 257 21.13 -2.90 -3.21
CA GLU A 257 20.31 -2.37 -4.30
C GLU A 257 21.15 -2.28 -5.58
N VAL A 258 20.66 -2.92 -6.64
CA VAL A 258 21.24 -2.90 -7.99
C VAL A 258 20.31 -2.14 -8.92
N GLY A 259 20.82 -1.11 -9.57
CA GLY A 259 20.09 -0.41 -10.64
C GLY A 259 20.37 -1.07 -11.98
N VAL A 260 19.32 -1.29 -12.78
CA VAL A 260 19.44 -1.76 -14.17
C VAL A 260 18.75 -0.78 -15.10
N ARG A 261 19.46 -0.36 -16.15
CA ARG A 261 18.92 0.47 -17.23
C ARG A 261 18.90 -0.33 -18.53
N VAL A 262 17.76 -0.34 -19.20
CA VAL A 262 17.53 -1.06 -20.46
C VAL A 262 17.34 -0.07 -21.61
N GLU A 263 18.14 -0.24 -22.65
CA GLU A 263 18.06 0.53 -23.88
C GLU A 263 17.79 -0.39 -25.07
N ALA A 264 16.92 0.03 -25.98
CA ALA A 264 16.68 -0.66 -27.24
C ALA A 264 17.30 0.11 -28.40
N TYR A 265 17.80 -0.66 -29.37
CA TYR A 265 18.31 -0.16 -30.63
C TYR A 265 17.78 -1.06 -31.74
N ASN A 266 17.06 -0.49 -32.70
CA ASN A 266 16.86 -1.16 -33.98
C ASN A 266 18.16 -1.12 -34.82
N CYS A 267 18.17 -1.76 -36.00
CA CYS A 267 19.38 -1.83 -36.82
C CYS A 267 19.97 -0.47 -37.21
N GLU A 268 19.11 0.52 -37.52
CA GLU A 268 19.53 1.87 -37.92
C GLU A 268 19.95 2.72 -36.72
N GLU A 269 19.15 2.70 -35.66
CA GLU A 269 19.40 3.34 -34.36
C GLU A 269 20.75 2.89 -33.78
N TRP A 270 21.09 1.61 -33.92
CA TRP A 270 22.39 1.06 -33.52
C TRP A 270 23.55 1.72 -34.26
N GLY A 271 23.44 1.87 -35.58
CA GLY A 271 24.47 2.52 -36.39
C GLY A 271 24.64 4.01 -36.08
N ARG A 272 23.57 4.67 -35.62
CA ARG A 272 23.57 6.11 -35.25
C ARG A 272 23.83 6.37 -33.77
N GLY A 273 23.89 5.33 -32.92
CA GLY A 273 24.01 5.46 -31.47
C GLY A 273 22.79 6.11 -30.79
N GLN A 274 21.60 6.02 -31.39
CA GLN A 274 20.37 6.64 -30.87
C GLN A 274 19.51 5.63 -30.11
N ALA A 275 19.72 5.57 -28.79
CA ALA A 275 19.06 4.61 -27.92
C ALA A 275 17.63 5.01 -27.53
N ARG A 276 16.69 4.05 -27.55
CA ARG A 276 15.39 4.18 -26.87
C ARG A 276 15.48 3.65 -25.45
N HIS A 277 15.30 4.49 -24.44
CA HIS A 277 15.23 4.03 -23.05
C HIS A 277 13.91 3.30 -22.78
N ILE A 278 13.99 1.97 -22.65
CA ILE A 278 12.81 1.11 -22.44
C ILE A 278 12.35 1.17 -20.98
N ASN A 279 13.22 0.87 -20.02
CA ASN A 279 12.91 0.99 -18.61
C ASN A 279 14.19 1.08 -17.76
N SER A 280 14.02 1.53 -16.52
CA SER A 280 15.00 1.38 -15.46
C SER A 280 14.30 0.74 -14.28
N ALA A 281 14.96 -0.22 -13.62
CA ALA A 281 14.45 -0.87 -12.43
C ALA A 281 15.52 -0.99 -11.35
N PHE A 282 15.06 -1.22 -10.12
CA PHE A 282 15.90 -1.36 -8.95
C PHE A 282 15.59 -2.68 -8.28
N LEU A 283 16.59 -3.55 -8.18
CA LEU A 283 16.47 -4.91 -7.67
C LEU A 283 17.21 -5.00 -6.34
N ILE A 284 16.58 -5.59 -5.34
CA ILE A 284 17.12 -5.73 -4.00
C ILE A 284 17.52 -7.18 -3.81
N PHE A 285 18.80 -7.41 -3.56
CA PHE A 285 19.37 -8.73 -3.34
C PHE A 285 19.80 -8.90 -1.89
N ASN A 286 19.63 -10.11 -1.36
CA ASN A 286 20.27 -10.55 -0.13
C ASN A 286 21.38 -11.54 -0.49
N ILE A 287 22.40 -11.63 0.35
CA ILE A 287 23.46 -12.61 0.18
C ILE A 287 23.36 -13.62 1.31
N ILE A 288 23.35 -14.90 0.92
CA ILE A 288 23.31 -16.01 1.85
C ILE A 288 24.64 -16.75 1.74
N ASN A 289 25.34 -16.89 2.86
CA ASN A 289 26.60 -17.63 2.93
C ASN A 289 26.37 -19.13 2.71
N ASN A 290 27.45 -19.92 2.61
CA ASN A 290 27.34 -21.37 2.38
C ASN A 290 26.69 -22.14 3.55
N HIS A 291 26.55 -21.49 4.72
CA HIS A 291 25.89 -22.05 5.91
C HIS A 291 24.40 -21.68 6.01
N GLY A 292 23.86 -20.93 5.03
CA GLY A 292 22.46 -20.52 5.03
C GLY A 292 22.16 -19.23 5.80
N GLU A 293 23.17 -18.54 6.29
CA GLU A 293 23.03 -17.30 7.07
C GLU A 293 23.16 -16.06 6.19
N LEU A 294 22.50 -14.98 6.61
CA LEU A 294 22.60 -13.67 5.93
C LEU A 294 24.01 -13.11 6.10
N TYR A 295 24.67 -12.89 4.96
CA TYR A 295 26.00 -12.29 4.89
C TYR A 295 25.92 -10.77 5.05
N THR A 296 26.74 -10.21 5.94
CA THR A 296 26.88 -8.76 6.11
C THR A 296 27.63 -8.20 4.91
N VAL A 297 26.97 -7.30 4.18
CA VAL A 297 27.49 -6.79 2.92
C VAL A 297 28.55 -5.70 3.17
N PRO A 298 29.68 -5.68 2.42
CA PRO A 298 30.63 -4.57 2.47
C PRO A 298 29.97 -3.23 2.09
N ARG A 299 30.39 -2.15 2.74
CA ARG A 299 29.96 -0.80 2.36
C ARG A 299 30.57 -0.40 1.02
N VAL A 300 29.78 0.27 0.19
CA VAL A 300 30.21 0.78 -1.11
C VAL A 300 30.42 2.29 -1.07
N ARG A 301 31.39 2.78 -1.83
CA ARG A 301 31.62 4.22 -2.06
C ARG A 301 31.30 4.59 -3.51
N ALA A 302 30.60 5.70 -3.67
CA ALA A 302 30.43 6.35 -4.96
C ALA A 302 31.59 7.32 -5.23
N THR A 303 32.25 7.16 -6.39
CA THR A 303 33.40 7.96 -6.84
C THR A 303 32.99 9.05 -7.84
N THR A 304 31.88 8.87 -8.53
CA THR A 304 31.40 9.76 -9.59
C THR A 304 30.14 10.52 -9.17
N LYS A 305 29.89 11.69 -9.78
CA LYS A 305 28.65 12.47 -9.56
C LYS A 305 27.39 11.63 -9.80
N ASP A 306 27.39 10.79 -10.85
CA ASP A 306 26.28 9.88 -11.12
C ASP A 306 26.19 8.74 -10.08
N GLY A 307 27.33 8.27 -9.57
CA GLY A 307 27.38 7.33 -8.45
C GLY A 307 26.73 7.88 -7.19
N LEU A 308 27.03 9.12 -6.81
CA LEU A 308 26.43 9.78 -5.63
C LEU A 308 24.91 9.91 -5.79
N ARG A 309 24.46 10.39 -6.96
CA ARG A 309 23.03 10.44 -7.31
C ARG A 309 22.35 9.06 -7.16
N ARG A 310 23.03 7.98 -7.56
CA ARG A 310 22.51 6.60 -7.43
C ARG A 310 22.46 6.15 -5.96
N TYR A 311 23.50 6.47 -5.19
CA TYR A 311 23.62 6.18 -3.76
C TYR A 311 22.48 6.81 -2.95
N ASP A 312 22.26 8.12 -3.12
CA ASP A 312 21.20 8.87 -2.44
C ASP A 312 19.81 8.41 -2.89
N GLY A 313 19.67 8.17 -4.19
CA GLY A 313 18.44 7.62 -4.76
C GLY A 313 18.07 6.27 -4.13
N ALA A 314 19.04 5.42 -3.80
CA ALA A 314 18.80 4.13 -3.16
C ALA A 314 18.29 4.28 -1.72
N ILE A 315 18.79 5.27 -0.98
CA ILE A 315 18.32 5.63 0.36
C ILE A 315 16.85 6.07 0.29
N MET A 316 16.52 6.96 -0.65
CA MET A 316 15.13 7.43 -0.83
C MET A 316 14.19 6.31 -1.25
N ARG A 317 14.59 5.47 -2.20
CA ARG A 317 13.81 4.27 -2.58
C ARG A 317 13.60 3.33 -1.39
N LYS A 318 14.58 3.18 -0.50
CA LYS A 318 14.42 2.40 0.75
C LYS A 318 13.37 3.01 1.68
N LYS A 319 13.40 4.33 1.89
CA LYS A 319 12.37 5.03 2.67
C LYS A 319 10.98 4.84 2.05
N ILE A 320 10.86 4.96 0.73
CA ILE A 320 9.60 4.74 -0.01
C ILE A 320 9.10 3.31 0.15
N ARG A 321 9.97 2.30 -0.01
CA ARG A 321 9.62 0.88 0.17
C ARG A 321 9.09 0.59 1.56
N LEU A 322 9.78 1.10 2.59
CA LEU A 322 9.32 0.97 3.97
C LEU A 322 7.95 1.62 4.10
N ALA A 323 7.77 2.88 3.69
CA ALA A 323 6.48 3.55 3.74
C ALA A 323 5.35 2.76 3.03
N ARG A 324 5.59 2.24 1.82
CA ARG A 324 4.60 1.46 1.06
C ARG A 324 4.26 0.13 1.69
N LYS A 325 5.26 -0.60 2.22
CA LYS A 325 5.02 -1.87 2.91
C LYS A 325 4.02 -1.68 4.05
N HIS A 326 4.13 -0.57 4.79
CA HIS A 326 3.20 -0.25 5.87
C HIS A 326 1.81 0.17 5.34
N ILE A 327 1.73 0.91 4.23
CA ILE A 327 0.44 1.24 3.59
C ILE A 327 -0.31 -0.02 3.14
N PHE A 328 0.36 -0.96 2.47
CA PHE A 328 -0.30 -2.13 1.86
C PHE A 328 -0.46 -3.33 2.79
N SER A 329 0.51 -3.63 3.67
CA SER A 329 0.39 -4.69 4.70
C SER A 329 -0.81 -4.44 5.61
N ARG A 330 -1.04 -3.17 5.95
CA ARG A 330 -2.17 -2.75 6.78
C ARG A 330 -3.50 -2.74 6.02
N LYS A 331 -3.45 -2.56 4.71
CA LYS A 331 -4.60 -2.55 3.82
C LYS A 331 -5.04 -3.98 3.47
N GLU A 332 -4.14 -4.89 3.09
CA GLU A 332 -4.49 -6.31 2.89
C GLU A 332 -4.91 -7.00 4.21
N GLY A 333 -4.39 -6.56 5.36
CA GLY A 333 -4.83 -7.03 6.68
C GLY A 333 -6.13 -6.39 7.22
N ASN A 334 -6.54 -5.21 6.72
CA ASN A 334 -7.70 -4.44 7.23
C ASN A 334 -8.67 -3.95 6.13
N TYR A 335 -8.71 -4.56 4.95
CA TYR A 335 -9.74 -4.29 3.92
C TYR A 335 -10.94 -5.23 4.02
N THR A 336 -11.27 -5.72 5.21
CA THR A 336 -12.68 -5.76 5.56
C THR A 336 -13.04 -4.37 6.07
N ALA A 337 -13.35 -3.44 5.15
CA ALA A 337 -14.44 -2.54 5.51
C ALA A 337 -15.59 -3.51 5.76
N ASP A 338 -15.88 -3.80 7.03
CA ASP A 338 -16.77 -4.87 7.37
C ASP A 338 -18.13 -4.53 6.75
N PHE A 339 -18.43 -5.19 5.62
CA PHE A 339 -19.66 -4.95 4.92
C PHE A 339 -20.77 -5.27 5.89
N TRP A 340 -21.65 -4.30 6.10
CA TRP A 340 -22.76 -4.45 6.99
C TRP A 340 -23.75 -5.42 6.35
N ASP A 341 -23.66 -6.68 6.76
CA ASP A 341 -24.54 -7.79 6.36
C ASP A 341 -25.11 -8.47 7.62
N GLN A 342 -26.37 -8.89 7.55
CA GLN A 342 -27.11 -9.53 8.64
C GLN A 342 -26.37 -10.73 9.24
N SER A 343 -25.59 -11.45 8.43
CA SER A 343 -24.80 -12.61 8.88
C SER A 343 -23.57 -12.25 9.72
N ASN A 344 -23.06 -11.02 9.63
CA ASN A 344 -21.79 -10.60 10.24
C ASN A 344 -21.94 -9.48 11.30
N GLN A 345 -23.12 -8.87 11.45
CA GLN A 345 -23.37 -7.71 12.33
C GLN A 345 -22.79 -7.88 13.74
N ALA A 346 -22.98 -9.06 14.35
CA ALA A 346 -22.51 -9.34 15.71
C ALA A 346 -20.97 -9.27 15.83
N ASN A 347 -20.24 -9.73 14.81
CA ASN A 347 -18.78 -9.69 14.80
C ASN A 347 -18.27 -8.25 14.60
N ILE A 348 -18.92 -7.48 13.72
CA ILE A 348 -18.56 -6.08 13.45
C ILE A 348 -18.75 -5.23 14.71
N ILE A 349 -19.91 -5.38 15.36
CA ILE A 349 -20.22 -4.71 16.63
C ILE A 349 -19.18 -5.09 17.70
N LYS A 350 -18.86 -6.38 17.83
CA LYS A 350 -17.87 -6.85 18.80
C LYS A 350 -16.47 -6.28 18.49
N SER A 351 -16.06 -6.33 17.23
CA SER A 351 -14.78 -5.79 16.74
C SER A 351 -14.66 -4.31 17.03
N ASN A 352 -15.69 -3.52 16.73
CA ASN A 352 -15.75 -2.08 16.99
C ASN A 352 -15.51 -1.76 18.49
N VAL A 353 -16.23 -2.42 19.38
CA VAL A 353 -16.08 -2.21 20.84
C VAL A 353 -14.72 -2.67 21.35
N THR A 354 -14.21 -3.81 20.85
CA THR A 354 -12.90 -4.35 21.23
C THR A 354 -11.76 -3.44 20.75
N ALA A 355 -11.85 -2.89 19.53
CA ALA A 355 -10.84 -1.97 18.99
C ALA A 355 -10.68 -0.72 19.86
N LEU A 356 -11.79 -0.09 20.28
CA LEU A 356 -11.74 1.05 21.19
C LEU A 356 -11.15 0.66 22.54
N THR A 357 -11.54 -0.49 23.08
CA THR A 357 -11.04 -0.97 24.38
C THR A 357 -9.52 -1.16 24.35
N ILE A 358 -9.00 -1.85 23.32
CA ILE A 358 -7.56 -2.05 23.14
C ILE A 358 -6.83 -0.71 23.02
N LEU A 359 -7.35 0.24 22.24
CA LEU A 359 -6.74 1.55 22.06
C LEU A 359 -6.62 2.32 23.39
N THR A 360 -7.63 2.22 24.26
CA THR A 360 -7.66 2.92 25.55
C THR A 360 -6.64 2.37 26.56
N GLU A 361 -6.31 1.09 26.46
CA GLU A 361 -5.40 0.39 27.38
C GLU A 361 -3.94 0.44 26.93
N LYS A 362 -3.64 1.03 25.76
CA LYS A 362 -2.26 1.11 25.24
C LYS A 362 -1.35 1.97 26.13
N PRO A 363 -0.12 1.52 26.43
CA PRO A 363 0.89 2.34 27.09
C PRO A 363 1.53 3.33 26.11
N GLY A 364 2.24 4.35 26.63
CA GLY A 364 3.08 5.25 25.82
C GLY A 364 2.40 6.52 25.32
N TRP A 365 1.25 6.92 25.88
CA TRP A 365 0.63 8.20 25.56
C TRP A 365 1.45 9.38 26.09
N GLU A 366 1.94 10.23 25.18
CA GLU A 366 2.69 11.44 25.49
C GLU A 366 1.77 12.67 25.52
N ILE A 367 1.90 13.53 26.52
CA ILE A 367 1.15 14.79 26.60
C ILE A 367 1.78 15.78 25.63
N THR A 368 0.98 16.34 24.73
CA THR A 368 1.42 17.34 23.74
C THR A 368 1.08 18.76 24.15
N ASN A 369 -0.16 18.97 24.61
CA ASN A 369 -0.67 20.26 25.02
C ASN A 369 -1.66 20.09 26.19
N THR A 370 -1.66 21.05 27.11
CA THR A 370 -2.68 21.17 28.15
C THR A 370 -3.20 22.60 28.11
N LEU A 371 -4.44 22.77 27.69
CA LEU A 371 -5.04 24.08 27.51
C LEU A 371 -6.42 24.10 28.20
N ASN A 372 -6.54 24.95 29.22
CA ASN A 372 -7.71 25.03 30.10
C ASN A 372 -8.16 23.66 30.66
N ARG A 373 -9.26 23.11 30.14
CA ARG A 373 -9.91 21.85 30.56
C ARG A 373 -9.65 20.69 29.61
N ILE A 374 -8.77 20.89 28.63
CA ILE A 374 -8.46 19.91 27.59
C ILE A 374 -7.00 19.48 27.74
N LYS A 375 -6.77 18.18 27.82
CA LYS A 375 -5.43 17.58 27.73
C LYS A 375 -5.34 16.76 26.45
N MET A 376 -4.36 17.10 25.62
CA MET A 376 -4.11 16.43 24.35
C MET A 376 -2.94 15.47 24.48
N TYR A 377 -3.16 14.24 24.06
CA TYR A 377 -2.17 13.17 24.07
C TYR A 377 -1.95 12.65 22.66
N ILE A 378 -0.72 12.24 22.40
CA ILE A 378 -0.33 11.57 21.17
C ILE A 378 0.30 10.22 21.52
N LEU A 379 -0.03 9.21 20.73
CA LEU A 379 0.66 7.94 20.73
C LEU A 379 1.19 7.72 19.31
N LYS A 380 2.52 7.81 19.19
CA LYS A 380 3.24 7.56 17.93
C LYS A 380 3.68 6.11 17.93
N GLU A 381 2.98 5.29 17.18
CA GLU A 381 3.41 3.93 16.86
C GLU A 381 4.09 3.95 15.48
N THR A 382 4.81 2.89 15.14
CA THR A 382 5.58 2.78 13.89
C THR A 382 4.77 3.17 12.65
N ASP A 383 3.45 2.92 12.68
CA ASP A 383 2.55 3.08 11.53
C ASP A 383 1.26 3.87 11.83
N VAL A 384 1.05 4.34 13.06
CA VAL A 384 -0.19 5.02 13.50
C VAL A 384 0.14 6.26 14.28
N ILE A 385 -0.66 7.29 14.06
CA ILE A 385 -0.73 8.39 15.01
C ILE A 385 -2.11 8.32 15.65
N SER A 386 -2.13 8.00 16.94
CA SER A 386 -3.35 8.06 17.73
C SER A 386 -3.35 9.35 18.52
N ILE A 387 -4.50 10.01 18.55
CA ILE A 387 -4.73 11.23 19.32
C ILE A 387 -5.79 10.93 20.35
N LYS A 388 -5.55 11.37 21.59
CA LYS A 388 -6.54 11.33 22.67
C LYS A 388 -6.73 12.73 23.20
N ALA A 389 -7.97 13.20 23.23
CA ALA A 389 -8.37 14.46 23.84
C ALA A 389 -9.17 14.18 25.11
N GLU A 390 -8.64 14.53 26.27
CA GLU A 390 -9.34 14.42 27.55
C GLU A 390 -9.95 15.75 27.94
N MET A 391 -11.26 15.75 28.18
CA MET A 391 -12.08 16.93 28.43
C MET A 391 -12.73 16.83 29.81
N GLN A 392 -12.47 17.80 30.68
CA GLN A 392 -13.20 17.93 31.94
C GLN A 392 -14.51 18.69 31.72
N VAL A 393 -15.64 18.03 31.97
CA VAL A 393 -16.99 18.58 31.75
C VAL A 393 -17.80 18.57 33.06
N TRP A 394 -18.53 19.64 33.33
CA TRP A 394 -19.33 19.77 34.56
C TRP A 394 -20.78 19.28 34.39
N ILE A 395 -20.92 18.05 33.94
CA ILE A 395 -22.22 17.36 33.85
C ILE A 395 -22.08 15.91 34.36
N PRO A 396 -23.15 15.27 34.84
CA PRO A 396 -23.13 13.86 35.19
C PRO A 396 -22.79 12.96 34.00
N SER A 397 -22.02 11.89 34.26
CA SER A 397 -21.52 10.98 33.20
C SER A 397 -22.61 10.31 32.39
N LYS A 398 -23.75 10.02 33.02
CA LYS A 398 -24.93 9.49 32.35
C LYS A 398 -25.50 10.47 31.32
N ILE A 399 -25.52 11.77 31.61
CA ILE A 399 -26.00 12.80 30.69
C ILE A 399 -25.00 12.99 29.55
N ALA A 400 -23.70 13.06 29.86
CA ALA A 400 -22.64 13.11 28.85
C ALA A 400 -22.72 11.94 27.88
N PHE A 401 -22.89 10.71 28.41
CA PHE A 401 -23.05 9.51 27.61
C PHE A 401 -24.25 9.57 26.66
N LEU A 402 -25.42 10.01 27.14
CA LEU A 402 -26.62 10.12 26.31
C LEU A 402 -26.45 11.14 25.18
N LEU A 403 -25.89 12.32 25.48
CA LEU A 403 -25.68 13.38 24.50
C LEU A 403 -24.62 12.99 23.46
N LEU A 404 -23.54 12.31 23.87
CA LEU A 404 -22.47 11.88 22.97
C LEU A 404 -22.85 10.68 22.11
N SER A 405 -23.73 9.80 22.60
CA SER A 405 -24.15 8.60 21.86
C SER A 405 -25.16 8.91 20.74
N ASP A 406 -25.84 10.06 20.82
CA ASP A 406 -26.70 10.54 19.74
C ASP A 406 -25.91 11.37 18.73
N PHE A 407 -25.44 10.69 17.68
CA PHE A 407 -24.64 11.30 16.63
C PHE A 407 -25.41 12.34 15.80
N THR A 408 -26.75 12.39 15.88
CA THR A 408 -27.51 13.46 15.23
C THR A 408 -27.23 14.82 15.86
N LEU A 409 -26.81 14.86 17.13
CA LEU A 409 -26.48 16.08 17.86
C LEU A 409 -25.09 16.63 17.53
N HIS A 410 -24.21 15.81 16.93
CA HIS A 410 -22.83 16.20 16.65
C HIS A 410 -22.73 17.31 15.60
N VAL A 411 -23.74 17.47 14.74
CA VAL A 411 -23.84 18.59 13.77
C VAL A 411 -23.80 19.98 14.44
N HIS A 412 -24.10 20.07 15.73
CA HIS A 412 -24.13 21.34 16.46
C HIS A 412 -22.75 21.83 16.94
N TRP A 413 -21.75 20.95 16.98
CA TRP A 413 -20.43 21.29 17.53
C TRP A 413 -19.26 20.73 16.73
N ALA A 414 -19.45 19.62 16.00
CA ALA A 414 -18.45 19.06 15.10
C ALA A 414 -18.58 19.69 13.70
N LYS A 415 -17.75 20.71 13.40
CA LYS A 415 -17.76 21.44 12.11
C LYS A 415 -17.59 20.54 10.86
N GLN A 416 -17.14 19.31 11.05
CA GLN A 416 -16.94 18.32 9.98
C GLN A 416 -18.25 17.68 9.52
N TYR A 417 -19.35 17.86 10.27
CA TYR A 417 -20.64 17.22 10.04
C TYR A 417 -21.64 18.27 9.51
N LEU A 418 -22.03 18.16 8.24
CA LEU A 418 -23.09 18.99 7.65
C LEU A 418 -24.48 18.44 8.01
N THR A 419 -24.68 17.14 7.80
CA THR A 419 -25.91 16.45 8.19
C THR A 419 -25.57 15.10 8.81
N CYS A 420 -26.35 14.66 9.80
CA CYS A 420 -26.26 13.32 10.36
C CYS A 420 -27.66 12.76 10.56
N ARG A 421 -27.95 11.61 9.95
CA ARG A 421 -29.25 10.91 10.07
C ARG A 421 -29.06 9.46 10.47
N VAL A 422 -29.95 8.94 11.30
CA VAL A 422 -30.02 7.51 11.59
C VAL A 422 -30.49 6.80 10.32
N LEU A 423 -29.68 5.88 9.81
CA LEU A 423 -30.00 5.07 8.64
C LEU A 423 -30.63 3.74 9.05
N GLU A 424 -30.06 3.07 10.05
CA GLU A 424 -30.53 1.79 10.56
C GLU A 424 -30.38 1.75 12.08
N ARG A 425 -31.40 1.22 12.77
CA ARG A 425 -31.32 0.87 14.20
C ARG A 425 -31.19 -0.63 14.32
N VAL A 426 -29.98 -1.09 14.62
CA VAL A 426 -29.65 -2.52 14.71
C VAL A 426 -30.13 -3.08 16.04
N SER A 427 -29.87 -2.33 17.11
CA SER A 427 -30.33 -2.61 18.46
C SER A 427 -30.55 -1.28 19.21
N GLU A 428 -31.00 -1.32 20.46
CA GLU A 428 -31.01 -0.14 21.34
C GLU A 428 -29.60 0.42 21.58
N GLU A 429 -28.58 -0.43 21.46
CA GLU A 429 -27.17 -0.10 21.74
C GLU A 429 -26.32 0.10 20.49
N ASP A 430 -26.82 -0.21 19.29
CA ASP A 430 -26.05 -0.19 18.05
C ASP A 430 -26.86 0.45 16.92
N LYS A 431 -26.34 1.52 16.32
CA LYS A 431 -27.02 2.31 15.28
C LYS A 431 -26.07 2.68 14.15
N ILE A 432 -26.58 2.69 12.93
CA ILE A 432 -25.85 3.17 11.75
C ILE A 432 -26.32 4.57 11.41
N TYR A 433 -25.37 5.47 11.21
CA TYR A 433 -25.62 6.84 10.80
C TYR A 433 -25.06 7.12 9.42
N HIS A 434 -25.77 7.93 8.65
CA HIS A 434 -25.32 8.50 7.39
C HIS A 434 -24.96 9.97 7.61
N ILE A 435 -23.70 10.30 7.34
CA ILE A 435 -23.13 11.63 7.57
C ILE A 435 -22.73 12.24 6.23
N THR A 436 -22.95 13.54 6.08
CA THR A 436 -22.37 14.33 4.99
C THR A 436 -21.39 15.35 5.55
N SER A 437 -20.30 15.60 4.82
CA SER A 437 -19.24 16.55 5.19
C SER A 437 -18.98 17.59 4.09
N PRO A 438 -18.43 18.78 4.44
CA PRO A 438 -18.12 19.81 3.46
C PRO A 438 -17.07 19.32 2.46
N SER A 439 -17.29 19.55 1.15
CA SER A 439 -16.34 19.14 0.11
C SER A 439 -15.04 19.96 0.20
N VAL A 440 -13.89 19.31 0.11
CA VAL A 440 -12.58 19.99 0.10
C VAL A 440 -12.30 20.72 -1.22
N ASN A 441 -12.90 20.27 -2.34
CA ASN A 441 -12.58 20.74 -3.70
C ASN A 441 -13.75 21.42 -4.45
N GLY A 442 -14.82 21.84 -3.76
CA GLY A 442 -15.94 22.57 -4.39
C GLY A 442 -16.91 21.71 -5.23
N ASN A 443 -16.86 20.39 -5.10
CA ASN A 443 -17.82 19.44 -5.69
C ASN A 443 -18.97 19.13 -4.70
N LYS A 444 -19.89 18.20 -5.05
CA LYS A 444 -20.93 17.70 -4.13
C LYS A 444 -20.33 17.31 -2.77
N PRO A 445 -21.05 17.50 -1.65
CA PRO A 445 -20.59 17.14 -0.31
C PRO A 445 -20.28 15.64 -0.22
N ASP A 446 -19.20 15.31 0.48
CA ASP A 446 -18.77 13.91 0.67
C ASP A 446 -19.73 13.23 1.66
N ASP A 447 -20.00 11.93 1.48
CA ASP A 447 -20.84 11.14 2.37
C ASP A 447 -20.13 9.87 2.89
N PHE A 448 -20.49 9.45 4.10
CA PHE A 448 -19.98 8.21 4.68
C PHE A 448 -20.96 7.64 5.72
N LEU A 449 -20.83 6.35 5.99
CA LEU A 449 -21.63 5.62 6.97
C LEU A 449 -20.76 5.25 8.18
N ILE A 450 -21.31 5.37 9.38
CA ILE A 450 -20.66 4.94 10.61
C ILE A 450 -21.57 4.01 11.41
N LEU A 451 -20.99 3.00 12.04
CA LEU A 451 -21.61 2.21 13.09
C LEU A 451 -21.20 2.79 14.44
N VAL A 452 -22.19 3.10 15.27
CA VAL A 452 -22.01 3.57 16.65
C VAL A 452 -22.53 2.50 17.60
N SER A 453 -21.63 1.98 18.44
CA SER A 453 -21.90 0.97 19.45
C SER A 453 -21.71 1.57 20.85
N GLN A 454 -22.80 1.75 21.58
CA GLN A 454 -22.82 2.32 22.93
C GLN A 454 -22.89 1.22 23.99
N ARG A 455 -22.08 1.29 25.06
CA ARG A 455 -22.07 0.33 26.17
C ARG A 455 -22.05 1.05 27.51
N LYS A 456 -22.94 0.63 28.41
CA LYS A 456 -22.99 1.09 29.80
C LYS A 456 -21.94 0.33 30.65
N PRO A 457 -21.44 0.92 31.74
CA PRO A 457 -20.50 0.25 32.64
C PRO A 457 -21.15 -0.98 33.29
N CYS A 458 -20.41 -2.08 33.39
CA CYS A 458 -20.86 -3.31 34.05
C CYS A 458 -20.61 -3.26 35.55
N LYS A 459 -19.59 -2.51 35.99
CA LYS A 459 -19.21 -2.32 37.39
C LYS A 459 -19.08 -0.85 37.76
N ILE A 460 -19.25 -0.55 39.05
CA ILE A 460 -18.99 0.79 39.61
C ILE A 460 -17.50 1.11 39.39
N GLY A 461 -17.22 2.27 38.79
CA GLY A 461 -15.87 2.72 38.46
C GLY A 461 -15.44 2.47 37.00
N GLU A 462 -16.21 1.67 36.23
CA GLU A 462 -15.98 1.53 34.79
C GLU A 462 -16.55 2.73 34.00
N PRO A 463 -15.93 3.10 32.88
CA PRO A 463 -16.44 4.16 32.01
C PRO A 463 -17.59 3.68 31.12
N TYR A 464 -18.45 4.61 30.72
CA TYR A 464 -19.32 4.39 29.56
C TYR A 464 -18.48 4.42 28.28
N ARG A 465 -18.84 3.59 27.30
CA ARG A 465 -18.11 3.44 26.04
C ARG A 465 -18.99 3.76 24.85
N ILE A 466 -18.46 4.51 23.90
CA ILE A 466 -19.12 4.81 22.62
C ILE A 466 -18.09 4.53 21.53
N ALA A 467 -18.18 3.35 20.91
CA ALA A 467 -17.26 2.92 19.85
C ALA A 467 -17.83 3.23 18.47
N VAL A 468 -16.98 3.74 17.59
CA VAL A 468 -17.38 4.23 16.27
C VAL A 468 -16.41 3.69 15.22
N THR A 469 -16.98 3.08 14.19
CA THR A 469 -16.22 2.57 13.04
C THR A 469 -16.95 2.88 11.73
N PRO A 470 -16.25 3.20 10.64
CA PRO A 470 -16.88 3.32 9.32
C PRO A 470 -17.43 1.96 8.85
N VAL A 471 -18.57 1.97 8.17
CA VAL A 471 -19.19 0.76 7.57
C VAL A 471 -19.60 1.00 6.12
N ALA A 472 -19.80 -0.07 5.35
CA ALA A 472 -20.33 0.00 3.99
C ALA A 472 -21.62 -0.84 3.87
N LEU A 473 -22.67 -0.30 3.25
CA LEU A 473 -23.93 -0.99 3.01
C LEU A 473 -24.03 -1.46 1.55
N THR A 474 -24.58 -2.66 1.33
CA THR A 474 -24.83 -3.24 0.00
C THR A 474 -25.96 -2.54 -0.78
N ALA A 475 -26.93 -1.94 -0.10
CA ALA A 475 -28.14 -1.35 -0.70
C ALA A 475 -28.00 0.12 -1.16
N VAL A 476 -26.90 0.80 -0.83
CA VAL A 476 -26.67 2.21 -1.20
C VAL A 476 -25.45 2.26 -2.12
N PRO A 477 -25.61 2.43 -3.44
CA PRO A 477 -24.47 2.58 -4.32
C PRO A 477 -23.77 3.91 -3.99
N PRO A 478 -22.44 3.93 -3.82
CA PRO A 478 -21.73 5.12 -3.36
C PRO A 478 -21.73 6.19 -4.45
N SER A 479 -22.51 7.25 -4.25
CA SER A 479 -22.35 8.48 -5.02
C SER A 479 -21.06 9.17 -4.59
N ASN A 480 -19.98 8.98 -5.35
CA ASN A 480 -18.70 9.69 -5.19
C ASN A 480 -18.16 9.73 -3.75
N GLN A 481 -17.83 8.57 -3.17
CA GLN A 481 -17.08 8.52 -1.92
C GLN A 481 -15.65 9.05 -2.12
N ASN A 482 -15.42 10.34 -1.85
CA ASN A 482 -14.09 10.79 -1.45
C ASN A 482 -13.87 10.40 0.02
N ASP A 483 -12.96 9.45 0.21
CA ASP A 483 -11.71 9.62 0.97
C ASP A 483 -11.71 10.15 2.43
N TYR A 484 -12.87 10.29 3.09
CA TYR A 484 -12.94 10.62 4.53
C TYR A 484 -13.08 9.38 5.42
N GLY A 485 -13.93 8.42 5.03
CA GLY A 485 -14.13 7.16 5.77
C GLY A 485 -12.94 6.19 5.71
N SER A 486 -12.01 6.38 4.75
CA SER A 486 -10.84 5.52 4.53
C SER A 486 -9.64 5.82 5.46
N LYS A 487 -9.73 6.87 6.30
CA LYS A 487 -8.59 7.41 7.06
C LYS A 487 -8.68 7.22 8.58
N ILE A 488 -9.86 6.94 9.13
CA ILE A 488 -10.09 6.77 10.58
C ILE A 488 -10.33 5.29 10.86
N HIS A 489 -9.40 4.65 11.59
CA HIS A 489 -9.44 3.21 11.89
C HIS A 489 -10.31 2.86 13.09
N CYS A 490 -10.27 3.70 14.12
CA CYS A 490 -11.02 3.52 15.35
C CYS A 490 -11.25 4.89 15.95
N THR A 491 -12.49 5.22 16.27
CA THR A 491 -12.82 6.43 17.00
C THR A 491 -13.89 6.16 18.05
N GLY A 492 -13.95 6.99 19.08
CA GLY A 492 -14.92 6.78 20.13
C GLY A 492 -14.68 7.63 21.37
N PHE A 493 -15.61 7.51 22.31
CA PHE A 493 -15.61 8.23 23.57
C PHE A 493 -15.59 7.26 24.74
N MET A 494 -14.82 7.63 25.76
CA MET A 494 -14.87 7.04 27.09
C MET A 494 -15.35 8.12 28.06
N VAL A 495 -16.41 7.83 28.82
CA VAL A 495 -16.96 8.77 29.80
C VAL A 495 -16.78 8.18 31.19
N TYR A 496 -15.90 8.78 31.98
CA TYR A 496 -15.60 8.37 33.34
C TYR A 496 -16.51 9.11 34.34
N GLY A 497 -17.02 8.37 35.32
CA GLY A 497 -18.02 8.86 36.26
C GLY A 497 -17.46 9.66 37.42
N ASN A 498 -18.06 10.84 37.66
CA ASN A 498 -18.19 11.46 38.98
C ASN A 498 -19.64 12.00 39.13
N SER A 499 -20.10 12.26 40.35
CA SER A 499 -21.52 12.61 40.61
C SER A 499 -21.95 13.98 40.05
N SER A 500 -21.02 14.93 39.98
CA SER A 500 -21.24 16.32 39.54
C SER A 500 -20.37 16.76 38.35
N SER A 501 -19.45 15.90 37.90
CA SER A 501 -18.57 16.16 36.77
C SER A 501 -18.18 14.87 36.07
N SER A 502 -17.69 14.97 34.84
CA SER A 502 -17.27 13.83 34.04
C SER A 502 -15.96 14.14 33.34
N LEU A 503 -15.12 13.12 33.23
CA LEU A 503 -13.97 13.15 32.32
C LEU A 503 -14.38 12.43 31.03
N VAL A 504 -14.38 13.17 29.92
CA VAL A 504 -14.69 12.62 28.60
C VAL A 504 -13.40 12.51 27.81
N SER A 505 -13.00 11.29 27.45
CA SER A 505 -11.82 11.04 26.62
C SER A 505 -12.28 10.65 25.22
N TYR A 506 -11.92 11.47 24.23
CA TYR A 506 -12.17 11.21 22.82
C TYR A 506 -10.91 10.65 22.16
N PHE A 507 -11.06 9.55 21.43
CA PHE A 507 -9.97 8.84 20.78
C PHE A 507 -10.13 8.91 19.26
N ILE A 508 -9.03 9.21 18.57
CA ILE A 508 -8.91 9.10 17.12
C ILE A 508 -7.68 8.26 16.83
N GLN A 509 -7.87 7.17 16.12
CA GLN A 509 -6.78 6.41 15.50
C GLN A 509 -6.81 6.67 13.99
N SER A 510 -5.77 7.33 13.48
CA SER A 510 -5.68 7.71 12.06
C SER A 510 -4.34 7.27 11.46
N VAL A 511 -4.36 6.99 10.16
CA VAL A 511 -3.13 6.88 9.36
C VAL A 511 -2.86 8.24 8.76
N PRO A 512 -1.72 8.88 9.07
CA PRO A 512 -1.43 10.19 8.52
C PRO A 512 -1.35 10.11 6.98
N PRO A 513 -2.09 10.94 6.23
CA PRO A 513 -1.68 11.30 4.88
C PRO A 513 -0.27 11.90 4.95
N PHE A 514 0.60 11.57 3.97
CA PHE A 514 1.93 12.16 3.83
C PHE A 514 1.92 13.70 3.70
N THR A 515 0.75 14.33 3.58
CA THR A 515 0.55 15.75 3.30
C THR A 515 -0.08 16.56 4.44
N THR A 516 -0.66 15.94 5.47
CA THR A 516 -1.28 16.70 6.59
C THR A 516 -0.27 17.00 7.68
N ASN A 517 -0.04 18.29 7.94
CA ASN A 517 0.73 18.77 9.07
C ASN A 517 0.06 18.29 10.38
N LEU A 518 0.75 17.44 11.14
CA LEU A 518 0.29 16.91 12.43
C LEU A 518 -0.19 18.00 13.40
N ALA A 519 0.44 19.18 13.33
CA ALA A 519 0.04 20.35 14.12
C ALA A 519 -1.39 20.83 13.77
N HIS A 520 -1.79 20.74 12.50
CA HIS A 520 -3.14 21.11 12.07
C HIS A 520 -4.21 20.14 12.59
N LEU A 521 -3.92 18.84 12.58
CA LEU A 521 -4.83 17.81 13.10
C LEU A 521 -5.02 17.96 14.62
N LEU A 522 -3.94 18.20 15.37
CA LEU A 522 -4.01 18.45 16.81
C LEU A 522 -4.83 19.70 17.12
N LYS A 523 -4.57 20.82 16.43
CA LYS A 523 -5.31 22.07 16.62
C LYS A 523 -6.80 21.92 16.29
N SER A 524 -7.13 21.26 15.17
CA SER A 524 -8.52 21.00 14.79
C SER A 524 -9.25 20.12 15.81
N THR A 525 -8.56 19.12 16.37
CA THR A 525 -9.13 18.26 17.42
C THR A 525 -9.35 19.04 18.72
N GLU A 526 -8.41 19.90 19.10
CA GLU A 526 -8.51 20.76 20.28
C GLU A 526 -9.67 21.77 20.16
N GLU A 527 -9.84 22.42 19.00
CA GLU A 527 -10.97 23.31 18.73
C GLU A 527 -12.31 22.57 18.82
N THR A 528 -12.38 21.36 18.24
CA THR A 528 -13.58 20.51 18.27
C THR A 528 -13.92 20.06 19.69
N ALA A 529 -12.91 19.72 20.50
CA ALA A 529 -13.08 19.40 21.91
C ALA A 529 -13.62 20.59 22.73
N SER A 530 -13.14 21.81 22.43
CA SER A 530 -13.65 23.03 23.08
C SER A 530 -15.13 23.28 22.82
N GLU A 531 -15.57 23.13 21.56
CA GLU A 531 -16.99 23.26 21.19
C GLU A 531 -17.85 22.14 21.78
N CYS A 532 -17.31 20.92 21.89
CA CYS A 532 -17.99 19.81 22.56
C CYS A 532 -18.29 20.12 24.04
N ILE A 533 -17.32 20.65 24.80
CA ILE A 533 -17.53 21.04 26.21
C ILE A 533 -18.67 22.05 26.33
N LYS A 534 -18.65 23.11 25.51
CA LYS A 534 -19.70 24.14 25.51
C LYS A 534 -21.07 23.55 25.19
N PHE A 535 -21.14 22.65 24.20
CA PHE A 535 -22.38 21.98 23.82
C PHE A 535 -22.94 21.14 24.98
N LEU A 536 -22.12 20.28 25.58
CA LEU A 536 -22.53 19.39 26.66
C LEU A 536 -23.05 20.16 27.89
N GLU A 537 -22.32 21.19 28.34
CA GLU A 537 -22.71 21.98 29.51
C GLU A 537 -23.94 22.87 29.24
N SER A 538 -24.08 23.42 28.02
CA SER A 538 -25.25 24.24 27.67
C SER A 538 -26.52 23.41 27.53
N ARG A 539 -26.42 22.17 27.02
CA ARG A 539 -27.57 21.29 26.81
C ARG A 539 -28.05 20.68 28.12
N SER A 540 -27.13 20.35 29.05
CA SER A 540 -27.50 19.91 30.40
C SER A 540 -28.35 20.94 31.12
N LYS A 541 -27.96 22.23 31.07
CA LYS A 541 -28.76 23.33 31.66
C LYS A 541 -30.17 23.43 31.08
N LYS A 542 -30.35 23.13 29.78
CA LYS A 542 -31.68 23.10 29.14
C LYS A 542 -32.51 21.88 29.54
N MET A 543 -31.89 20.74 29.81
CA MET A 543 -32.58 19.53 30.27
C MET A 543 -33.02 19.63 31.74
N GLU A 544 -32.25 20.33 32.58
CA GLU A 544 -32.63 20.65 33.96
C GLU A 544 -33.78 21.68 34.05
N LEU A 545 -34.04 22.46 33.00
CA LEU A 545 -35.15 23.42 32.89
C LEU A 545 -36.45 22.80 32.34
N GLN A 546 -36.42 21.52 31.93
CA GLN A 546 -37.57 20.78 31.38
C GLN A 546 -38.02 19.61 32.27
N LEU A 547 -37.33 19.41 33.40
CA LEU A 547 -37.74 18.61 34.55
C LEU A 547 -38.23 19.56 35.64
#